data_AF-A0A3P1BZ84-F1
#
_entry.id   AF-A0A3P1BZ84-F1
#
_cell.length_a   1.000
_cell.length_b   1.000
_cell.length_c   1.000
_cell.angle_alpha   90.00
_cell.angle_beta   90.00
_cell.angle_gamma   90.00
#
_symmetry.space_group_name_H-M   'P 1'
#
loop_
_entity.id
_entity.type
_entity.pdbx_description
1 polymer ?
#
loop_
_entity_poly.entity_id
_entity_poly.type
_entity_poly.pdbx_seq_one_letter_code
_entity_poly.pdbx_strand_id
1 'polypeptide(L)' 'MNRQALAMSVKQPGREVDTTEWITIAEYTRRHNLKRTNVVTNWIDRGRIPAEDVRTYSEFNSLRMIKPVLMQ' A
#
# COMPACT_ATOMS: atom_id res chain seq x y z
N MET A 1 -37.12 18.09 19.10
CA MET A 1 -37.28 16.94 18.19
C MET A 1 -36.16 17.01 17.14
N ASN A 2 -35.07 16.28 17.36
CA ASN A 2 -33.93 16.23 16.44
C ASN A 2 -34.13 15.10 15.42
N ARG A 3 -34.00 15.38 14.13
CA ARG A 3 -33.96 14.36 13.07
C ARG A 3 -32.80 14.61 12.12
N GLN A 4 -31.93 13.61 12.10
CA GLN A 4 -31.08 13.15 11.01
C GLN A 4 -29.68 13.77 10.91
N ALA A 5 -28.79 13.16 11.70
CA ALA A 5 -27.42 12.90 11.32
C ALA A 5 -27.38 11.98 10.09
N LEU A 6 -26.54 12.31 9.11
CA LEU A 6 -25.91 11.31 8.25
C LEU A 6 -24.41 11.62 8.19
N ALA A 7 -23.75 11.56 9.36
CA ALA A 7 -22.32 11.33 9.38
C ALA A 7 -22.10 9.94 8.76
N MET A 8 -21.59 9.91 7.53
CA MET A 8 -21.10 8.69 6.90
C MET A 8 -19.81 8.26 7.61
N SER A 9 -19.94 7.79 8.85
CA SER A 9 -18.85 7.10 9.53
C SER A 9 -18.88 5.65 9.07
N VAL A 10 -18.12 5.35 8.04
CA VAL A 10 -17.69 3.96 7.81
C VAL A 10 -16.73 3.61 8.94
N LYS A 11 -17.23 2.88 9.94
CA LYS A 11 -16.39 2.28 10.98
C LYS A 11 -15.69 1.06 10.39
N GLN A 12 -14.37 1.13 10.23
CA GLN A 12 -13.50 -0.04 10.24
C GLN A 12 -12.65 -0.02 11.51
N PRO A 13 -12.59 -1.12 12.28
CA PRO A 13 -11.72 -1.19 13.45
C PRO A 13 -10.26 -1.40 13.03
N GLY A 14 -9.37 -0.51 13.48
CA GLY A 14 -8.07 -0.96 13.99
C GLY A 14 -6.80 -0.69 13.19
N ARG A 15 -6.63 0.44 12.49
CA ARG A 15 -5.27 0.92 12.22
C ARG A 15 -5.21 2.38 11.76
N GLU A 16 -4.84 3.24 12.69
CA GLU A 16 -4.18 4.49 12.31
C GLU A 16 -2.76 4.10 11.86
N VAL A 17 -2.40 4.42 10.62
CA VAL A 17 -1.06 4.13 10.08
C VAL A 17 -0.55 5.37 9.40
N ASP A 18 0.52 5.91 9.95
CA ASP A 18 1.32 6.96 9.32
C ASP A 18 1.94 6.38 8.02
N THR A 19 1.55 6.94 6.87
CA THR A 19 1.81 6.42 5.51
C THR A 19 3.00 7.10 4.84
N THR A 20 3.88 7.68 5.64
CA THR A 20 4.83 8.68 5.18
C THR A 20 6.10 7.97 4.71
N GLU A 21 6.41 8.15 3.43
CA GLU A 21 7.66 7.75 2.76
C GLU A 21 7.72 6.28 2.27
N TRP A 22 7.31 6.10 1.02
CA TRP A 22 7.66 5.03 0.09
C TRP A 22 8.71 4.02 0.58
N ILE A 23 8.38 2.72 0.52
CA ILE A 23 9.31 1.65 0.88
C ILE A 23 9.71 0.82 -0.34
N THR A 24 10.90 0.23 -0.34
CA THR A 24 11.32 -0.65 -1.45
C THR A 24 10.50 -1.95 -1.47
N ILE A 25 10.45 -2.64 -2.61
CA ILE A 25 9.84 -3.98 -2.69
C ILE A 25 10.46 -4.93 -1.64
N ALA A 26 11.77 -4.84 -1.41
CA ALA A 26 12.46 -5.66 -0.43
C ALA A 26 11.97 -5.38 1.00
N GLU A 27 11.88 -4.11 1.39
CA GLU A 27 11.34 -3.74 2.70
C GLU A 27 9.85 -4.13 2.82
N TYR A 28 9.07 -3.94 1.76
CA TYR A 28 7.68 -4.40 1.72
C TYR A 28 7.58 -5.92 1.96
N THR A 29 8.41 -6.72 1.29
CA THR A 29 8.45 -8.17 1.54
C THR A 29 8.86 -8.51 2.96
N ARG A 30 9.81 -7.77 3.53
CA ARG A 30 10.30 -7.97 4.90
C ARG A 30 9.20 -7.69 5.93
N ARG A 31 8.52 -6.54 5.81
CA ARG A 31 7.43 -6.12 6.71
C ARG A 31 6.22 -7.04 6.63
N HIS A 32 5.92 -7.59 5.46
CA HIS A 32 4.79 -8.50 5.23
C HIS A 32 5.17 -9.99 5.27
N ASN A 33 6.38 -10.32 5.70
CA ASN A 33 6.90 -11.69 5.82
C ASN A 33 6.75 -12.53 4.53
N LEU A 34 6.90 -11.88 3.37
CA LEU A 34 6.82 -12.52 2.06
C LEU A 34 8.17 -13.18 1.72
N LYS A 35 8.11 -14.42 1.23
CA LYS A 35 9.32 -15.20 0.91
C LYS A 35 10.10 -14.67 -0.29
N ARG A 36 9.46 -13.94 -1.21
CA ARG A 36 10.05 -13.50 -2.49
C ARG A 36 9.48 -12.15 -2.93
N THR A 37 10.34 -11.28 -3.46
CA THR A 37 9.98 -9.99 -4.09
C THR A 37 9.16 -10.15 -5.36
N ASN A 38 9.25 -11.31 -6.03
CA ASN A 38 8.39 -11.65 -7.18
C ASN A 38 6.89 -11.69 -6.83
N VAL A 39 6.53 -11.99 -5.57
CA VAL A 39 5.12 -11.98 -5.15
C VAL A 39 4.55 -10.56 -5.29
N VAL A 40 5.31 -9.58 -4.83
CA VAL A 40 4.93 -8.17 -4.90
C VAL A 40 4.96 -7.66 -6.34
N THR A 41 5.96 -8.06 -7.13
CA THR A 41 6.00 -7.74 -8.57
C THR A 41 4.78 -8.26 -9.31
N ASN A 42 4.36 -9.50 -9.02
CA ASN A 42 3.14 -10.08 -9.59
C ASN A 42 1.87 -9.35 -9.11
N TRP A 43 1.86 -8.78 -7.90
CA TRP A 43 0.72 -7.99 -7.44
C TRP A 43 0.61 -6.66 -8.17
N ILE A 44 1.74 -6.03 -8.50
CA ILE A 44 1.77 -4.82 -9.35
C ILE A 44 1.27 -5.17 -10.75
N ASP A 45 1.82 -6.23 -11.36
CA ASP A 45 1.46 -6.67 -12.71
C ASP A 45 -0.03 -7.04 -12.83
N ARG A 46 -0.58 -7.70 -11.80
CA ARG A 46 -2.00 -8.06 -11.73
C ARG A 46 -2.91 -6.91 -11.30
N GLY A 47 -2.38 -5.70 -11.10
CA GLY A 47 -3.15 -4.53 -10.65
C GLY A 47 -3.74 -4.65 -9.25
N ARG A 48 -3.24 -5.58 -8.41
CA ARG A 48 -3.61 -5.61 -6.98
C ARG A 48 -3.04 -4.40 -6.26
N ILE A 49 -1.79 -4.05 -6.55
CA ILE A 49 -1.21 -2.78 -6.12
C ILE A 49 -1.48 -1.75 -7.23
N PRO A 50 -2.20 -0.66 -6.96
CA PRO A 50 -2.45 0.40 -7.92
C PRO A 50 -1.14 0.95 -8.48
N ALA A 51 -1.08 1.27 -9.77
CA ALA A 51 0.12 1.86 -10.37
C ALA A 51 0.48 3.22 -9.73
N GLU A 52 -0.52 3.96 -9.22
CA GLU A 52 -0.32 5.19 -8.45
C GLU A 52 0.43 4.98 -7.13
N ASP A 53 0.36 3.77 -6.56
CA ASP A 53 1.07 3.37 -5.35
C ASP A 53 2.45 2.76 -5.65
N VAL A 54 2.90 2.82 -6.91
CA VAL A 54 4.21 2.30 -7.33
C VAL A 54 5.00 3.41 -7.99
N ARG A 55 6.21 3.67 -7.47
CA ARG A 55 7.20 4.52 -8.12
C ARG A 55 8.37 3.68 -8.62
N THR A 56 8.72 3.87 -9.87
CA THR A 56 9.90 3.25 -10.47
C THR A 56 10.92 4.33 -10.76
N TYR A 57 12.10 4.18 -10.20
CA TYR A 57 13.24 5.06 -10.44
C TYR A 57 14.23 4.33 -11.35
N SER A 58 14.13 4.59 -12.66
CA SER A 58 15.01 3.99 -13.68
C SER A 58 16.48 4.36 -13.48
N GLU A 59 16.73 5.54 -12.91
CA GLU A 59 18.07 6.08 -12.62
C GLU A 59 18.79 5.32 -11.48
N PHE A 60 18.06 4.57 -10.66
CA PHE A 60 18.58 3.82 -9.52
C PHE A 60 18.44 2.31 -9.72
N ASN A 61 19.00 1.77 -10.81
CA ASN A 61 18.94 0.34 -11.11
C ASN A 61 17.50 -0.23 -11.12
N SER A 62 16.57 0.53 -11.70
CA SER A 62 15.14 0.19 -11.70
C SER A 62 14.56 -0.06 -10.30
N LEU A 63 14.97 0.74 -9.32
CA LEU A 63 14.45 0.67 -7.96
C LEU A 63 12.95 0.90 -7.99
N ARG A 64 12.20 -0.09 -7.52
CA ARG A 64 10.76 0.00 -7.34
C ARG A 64 10.43 0.24 -5.88
N MET A 65 9.68 1.31 -5.65
CA MET A 65 9.19 1.69 -4.35
C MET A 65 7.67 1.62 -4.37
N ILE A 66 7.11 1.13 -3.28
CA ILE A 66 5.68 0.94 -3.09
C ILE A 66 5.27 1.84 -1.94
N LYS A 67 4.21 2.62 -2.17
CA LYS A 67 3.51 3.28 -1.09
C LYS A 67 2.85 2.16 -0.28
N PRO A 68 3.14 2.02 1.02
CA PRO A 68 2.50 1.00 1.84
C PRO A 68 1.04 1.38 2.09
N VAL A 69 0.21 1.28 1.05
CA VAL A 69 -1.23 1.25 1.19
C VAL A 69 -1.53 -0.13 1.73
N LEU A 70 -1.93 -0.18 3.00
CA LEU A 70 -2.38 -1.42 3.62
C LEU A 70 -3.64 -1.85 2.85
N MET A 71 -3.49 -2.88 2.01
CA MET A 71 -4.65 -3.60 1.49
C MET A 71 -5.43 -4.12 2.69
N GLN A 72 -6.65 -3.61 2.85
CA GLN A 72 -7.64 -4.11 3.80
C GLN A 72 -8.37 -5.31 3.21
#